data_AF-A0A354UDH6-F1
#
_entry.id   AF-A0A354UDH6-F1
#
_cell.length_a   1.000
_cell.length_b   1.000
_cell.length_c   1.000
_cell.angle_alpha   90.00
_cell.angle_beta   90.00
_cell.angle_gamma   90.00
#
_symmetry.space_group_name_H-M   'P 1'
#
loop_
_entity.id
_entity.type
_entity.pdbx_description
1 polymer ?
#
loop_
_entity_poly.entity_id
_entity_poly.type
_entity_poly.pdbx_seq_one_letter_code
_entity_poly.pdbx_strand_id
1 'polypeptide(L)'
;MAETKKTTVKRVSSKSKVQKEVTNAVSAQEEQKIEVPCKQEEVVSEPIEIKVHKRGSILFVASECNPFVASGGLADVIGSLPKALAKNGNYDVRVVIPLYKCIGGEYRQRFTYLGNFNVGLGWRNLYCGVFSLRQDDVTYYFIDNEYYFKRDALYGEFDDAERFAFFSKAVLDMMGYLDYYPTIMH
;
A
#
# COMPACT_ATOMS: atom_id res chain seq x y z
N MET A 1 51.34 -17.08 53.10
CA MET A 1 50.84 -18.46 53.28
C MET A 1 49.80 -18.68 52.19
N ALA A 2 50.21 -19.16 51.01
CA ALA A 2 50.32 -20.59 50.62
C ALA A 2 48.91 -21.17 50.29
N GLU A 3 48.57 -21.33 49.00
CA GLU A 3 48.75 -22.54 48.16
C GLU A 3 47.66 -23.62 48.44
N THR A 4 47.05 -24.40 47.53
CA THR A 4 47.32 -24.78 46.12
C THR A 4 46.16 -25.66 45.58
N LYS A 5 45.91 -25.60 44.24
CA LYS A 5 45.76 -26.67 43.20
C LYS A 5 44.88 -27.93 43.48
N LYS A 6 44.21 -28.61 42.53
CA LYS A 6 44.49 -29.01 41.12
C LYS A 6 43.17 -29.64 40.55
N THR A 7 42.70 -29.34 39.33
CA THR A 7 42.91 -30.08 38.04
C THR A 7 42.00 -31.33 37.87
N THR A 8 41.24 -31.53 36.79
CA THR A 8 41.74 -32.05 35.48
C THR A 8 40.72 -31.94 34.33
N VAL A 9 41.26 -31.76 33.12
CA VAL A 9 40.70 -31.45 31.80
C VAL A 9 40.84 -32.65 30.85
N LYS A 10 39.98 -32.77 29.82
CA LYS A 10 40.31 -33.00 28.37
C LYS A 10 39.00 -33.19 27.55
N ARG A 11 38.67 -32.38 26.52
CA ARG A 11 39.20 -32.27 25.12
C ARG A 11 39.12 -33.60 24.34
N VAL A 12 38.77 -33.73 23.05
CA VAL A 12 38.33 -32.86 21.93
C VAL A 12 38.07 -33.79 20.70
N SER A 13 37.28 -33.32 19.72
CA SER A 13 37.18 -33.66 18.26
C SER A 13 37.79 -34.93 17.64
N SER A 14 37.16 -35.51 16.61
CA SER A 14 37.39 -35.19 15.16
C SER A 14 37.12 -36.37 14.19
N LYS A 15 36.41 -36.02 13.10
CA LYS A 15 36.42 -36.46 11.68
C LYS A 15 37.08 -37.78 11.19
N SER A 16 36.43 -38.27 10.11
CA SER A 16 36.93 -38.77 8.80
C SER A 16 37.04 -40.28 8.49
N LYS A 17 36.18 -40.69 7.53
CA LYS A 17 36.37 -41.51 6.30
C LYS A 17 37.55 -42.50 6.20
N VAL A 18 37.27 -43.67 5.58
CA VAL A 18 38.00 -44.37 4.45
C VAL A 18 37.33 -45.76 4.27
N GLN A 19 36.66 -46.03 3.12
CA GLN A 19 37.05 -46.94 1.99
C GLN A 19 37.21 -48.44 2.41
N LYS A 20 36.82 -49.49 1.66
CA LYS A 20 36.71 -49.77 0.20
C LYS A 20 36.14 -51.20 0.06
N GLU A 21 35.43 -51.53 -1.01
CA GLU A 21 35.61 -52.82 -1.70
C GLU A 21 35.06 -52.77 -3.13
N VAL A 22 35.70 -53.53 -4.02
CA VAL A 22 35.88 -53.28 -5.44
C VAL A 22 35.74 -54.61 -6.21
N THR A 23 35.26 -54.54 -7.46
CA THR A 23 35.39 -55.50 -8.61
C THR A 23 34.59 -56.83 -8.56
N ASN A 24 34.05 -57.40 -9.63
CA ASN A 24 33.91 -57.07 -11.07
C ASN A 24 32.90 -58.07 -11.71
N ALA A 25 32.30 -57.71 -12.85
CA ALA A 25 32.24 -58.48 -14.12
C ALA A 25 30.89 -58.52 -14.87
N VAL A 26 30.86 -57.90 -16.07
CA VAL A 26 30.36 -58.42 -17.38
C VAL A 26 28.82 -58.59 -17.53
N SER A 27 28.08 -58.17 -18.57
CA SER A 27 28.30 -57.76 -19.97
C SER A 27 27.09 -56.97 -20.51
N ALA A 28 27.32 -56.24 -21.61
CA ALA A 28 26.41 -55.51 -22.48
C ALA A 28 25.03 -56.13 -22.78
N GLN A 29 23.97 -55.30 -22.81
CA GLN A 29 22.82 -55.40 -23.75
C GLN A 29 22.19 -54.00 -24.02
N GLU A 30 22.20 -53.66 -25.30
CA GLU A 30 21.47 -52.68 -26.14
C GLU A 30 20.60 -51.55 -25.52
N GLU A 31 20.89 -50.32 -25.97
CA GLU A 31 20.00 -49.16 -25.94
C GLU A 31 18.74 -49.41 -26.78
N GLN A 32 17.64 -49.81 -26.15
CA GLN A 32 16.33 -49.74 -26.78
C GLN A 32 15.75 -48.33 -26.63
N LYS A 33 15.83 -47.58 -27.72
CA LYS A 33 15.11 -46.33 -27.95
C LYS A 33 13.60 -46.60 -27.92
N ILE A 34 12.97 -46.46 -26.77
CA ILE A 34 11.50 -46.41 -26.68
C ILE A 34 11.09 -45.00 -27.11
N GLU A 35 10.76 -44.88 -28.39
CA GLU A 35 10.15 -43.69 -28.97
C GLU A 35 8.71 -43.62 -28.49
N VAL A 36 8.47 -42.92 -27.37
CA VAL A 36 7.11 -42.64 -26.91
C VAL A 36 6.55 -41.58 -27.85
N PRO A 37 5.48 -41.85 -28.63
CA PRO A 37 4.90 -40.87 -29.53
C PRO A 37 4.20 -39.82 -28.67
N CYS A 38 4.85 -38.68 -28.49
CA CYS A 38 4.22 -37.49 -27.95
C CYS A 38 3.26 -36.97 -29.02
N LYS A 39 1.96 -37.29 -28.87
CA LYS A 39 0.91 -36.66 -29.68
C LYS A 39 1.05 -35.15 -29.45
N GLN A 40 1.46 -34.44 -30.50
CA GLN A 40 1.40 -33.00 -30.54
C GLN A 40 -0.09 -32.63 -30.64
N GLU A 41 -0.70 -32.32 -29.50
CA GLU A 41 -1.92 -31.54 -29.52
C GLU A 41 -1.54 -30.14 -29.99
N GLU A 42 -1.89 -29.83 -31.24
CA GLU A 42 -1.83 -28.48 -31.77
C GLU A 42 -2.72 -27.60 -30.89
N VAL A 43 -2.09 -26.79 -30.03
CA VAL A 43 -2.75 -25.73 -29.28
C VAL A 43 -3.19 -24.69 -30.29
N VAL A 44 -4.42 -24.82 -30.80
CA VAL A 44 -5.08 -23.79 -31.59
C VAL A 44 -5.32 -22.61 -30.65
N SER A 45 -4.43 -21.62 -30.70
CA SER A 45 -4.57 -20.38 -29.96
C SER A 45 -5.69 -19.56 -30.60
N GLU A 46 -6.92 -19.81 -30.17
CA GLU A 46 -8.01 -18.86 -30.39
C GLU A 46 -7.56 -17.49 -29.86
N PRO A 47 -7.80 -16.40 -30.61
CA PRO A 47 -7.35 -15.08 -30.20
C PRO A 47 -7.96 -14.74 -28.83
N ILE A 48 -7.10 -14.48 -27.85
CA ILE A 48 -7.52 -14.03 -26.53
C ILE A 48 -8.08 -12.62 -26.72
N GLU A 49 -9.41 -12.50 -26.75
CA GLU A 49 -10.09 -11.21 -26.73
C GLU A 49 -9.89 -10.55 -25.36
N ILE A 50 -8.87 -9.70 -25.25
CA ILE A 50 -8.64 -8.87 -24.06
C ILE A 50 -9.67 -7.73 -24.09
N LYS A 51 -10.84 -7.94 -23.49
CA LYS A 51 -11.82 -6.86 -23.25
C LYS A 51 -11.33 -5.97 -22.13
N VAL A 52 -10.62 -4.90 -22.48
CA VAL A 52 -10.22 -3.85 -21.54
C VAL A 52 -11.46 -3.03 -21.19
N HIS A 53 -12.16 -3.42 -20.13
CA HIS A 53 -13.24 -2.60 -19.57
C HIS A 53 -12.64 -1.38 -18.88
N LYS A 54 -13.03 -0.16 -19.30
CA LYS A 54 -12.61 1.08 -18.63
C LYS A 54 -13.07 1.02 -17.17
N ARG A 55 -12.12 0.96 -16.24
CA ARG A 55 -12.43 1.04 -14.80
C ARG A 55 -12.93 2.45 -14.50
N GLY A 56 -14.13 2.55 -13.92
CA GLY A 56 -14.63 3.83 -13.44
C GLY A 56 -13.77 4.34 -12.27
N SER A 57 -13.68 5.65 -12.09
CA SER A 57 -12.94 6.24 -10.97
C SER A 57 -13.88 6.95 -10.01
N ILE A 58 -13.73 6.70 -8.71
CA ILE A 58 -14.56 7.28 -7.66
C ILE A 58 -13.64 7.99 -6.66
N LEU A 59 -13.89 9.27 -6.43
CA LEU A 59 -13.23 10.06 -5.40
C LEU A 59 -14.21 10.36 -4.27
N PHE A 60 -13.94 9.81 -3.10
CA PHE A 60 -14.66 10.15 -1.88
C PHE A 60 -13.99 11.36 -1.22
N VAL A 61 -14.78 12.37 -0.87
CA VAL A 61 -14.31 13.57 -0.17
C VAL A 61 -15.01 13.64 1.17
N ALA A 62 -14.25 13.48 2.25
CA ALA A 62 -14.82 13.42 3.58
C ALA A 62 -14.00 14.21 4.58
N SER A 63 -14.64 14.63 5.67
CA SER A 63 -13.94 15.22 6.82
C SER A 63 -13.28 14.16 7.69
N GLU A 64 -13.68 12.89 7.61
CA GLU A 64 -13.19 11.80 8.45
C GLU A 64 -13.04 10.47 7.70
N CYS A 65 -12.11 9.62 8.15
CA CYS A 65 -11.91 8.29 7.59
C CYS A 65 -11.16 7.39 8.58
N ASN A 66 -11.74 6.23 8.91
CA ASN A 66 -11.02 5.19 9.63
C ASN A 66 -9.98 4.50 8.73
N PRO A 67 -8.77 4.18 9.23
CA PRO A 67 -8.30 4.28 10.61
C PRO A 67 -7.52 5.57 10.95
N PHE A 68 -7.60 6.62 10.12
CA PHE A 68 -6.77 7.82 10.29
C PHE A 68 -7.35 8.79 11.32
N VAL A 69 -8.65 9.06 11.21
CA VAL A 69 -9.35 10.03 12.03
C VAL A 69 -10.82 9.66 12.12
N ALA A 70 -11.35 9.68 13.34
CA ALA A 70 -12.75 9.37 13.61
C ALA A 70 -13.25 10.16 14.81
N SER A 71 -14.41 10.77 14.63
CA SER A 71 -15.24 11.34 15.70
C SER A 71 -16.56 10.58 15.84
N GLY A 72 -17.06 9.96 14.76
CA GLY A 72 -18.32 9.23 14.76
C GLY A 72 -18.51 8.32 13.54
N GLY A 73 -19.76 7.97 13.24
CA GLY A 73 -20.11 6.96 12.23
C GLY A 73 -19.76 7.31 10.78
N LEU A 74 -19.51 8.60 10.48
CA LEU A 74 -19.03 9.00 9.15
C LEU A 74 -17.68 8.31 8.83
N ALA A 75 -16.77 8.27 9.79
CA ALA A 75 -15.46 7.67 9.64
C ALA A 75 -15.55 6.17 9.32
N ASP A 76 -16.53 5.47 9.86
CA ASP A 76 -16.76 4.04 9.63
C ASP A 76 -17.25 3.77 8.20
N VAL A 77 -18.16 4.61 7.70
CA VAL A 77 -18.66 4.50 6.32
C VAL A 77 -17.53 4.75 5.33
N ILE A 78 -16.79 5.84 5.50
CA ILE A 78 -15.67 6.19 4.61
C ILE A 78 -14.49 5.23 4.78
N GLY A 79 -14.32 4.61 5.95
CA GLY A 79 -13.32 3.58 6.17
C GLY A 79 -13.67 2.22 5.56
N SER A 80 -14.94 1.89 5.37
CA SER A 80 -15.39 0.55 4.95
C SER A 80 -15.89 0.49 3.50
N LEU A 81 -16.72 1.44 3.07
CA LEU A 81 -17.35 1.45 1.75
C LEU A 81 -16.32 1.57 0.61
N PRO A 82 -15.35 2.51 0.64
CA PRO A 82 -14.31 2.61 -0.38
C PRO A 82 -13.50 1.31 -0.53
N LYS A 83 -13.18 0.66 0.60
CA LYS A 83 -12.46 -0.62 0.61
C LYS A 83 -13.28 -1.74 -0.01
N ALA A 84 -14.59 -1.80 0.28
CA ALA A 84 -15.49 -2.77 -0.32
C ALA A 84 -15.60 -2.58 -1.84
N LEU A 85 -15.70 -1.33 -2.30
CA LEU A 85 -15.76 -1.00 -3.73
C LEU A 85 -14.44 -1.31 -4.46
N ALA A 86 -13.30 -1.03 -3.84
CA ALA A 86 -11.99 -1.34 -4.41
C ALA A 86 -11.79 -2.85 -4.57
N LYS A 87 -12.22 -3.65 -3.58
CA LYS A 87 -12.14 -5.13 -3.63
C LYS A 87 -12.93 -5.76 -4.78
N ASN A 88 -14.02 -5.14 -5.21
CA ASN A 88 -14.78 -5.63 -6.37
C ASN A 88 -13.96 -5.53 -7.67
N GLY A 89 -12.93 -4.67 -7.73
CA GLY A 89 -11.98 -4.58 -8.85
C GLY A 89 -12.46 -3.79 -10.07
N ASN A 90 -13.72 -3.33 -10.07
CA ASN A 90 -14.32 -2.56 -11.16
C ASN A 90 -13.96 -1.07 -11.14
N TYR A 91 -13.57 -0.53 -9.97
CA TYR A 91 -13.37 0.91 -9.76
C TYR A 91 -11.98 1.23 -9.21
N ASP A 92 -11.38 2.33 -9.69
CA ASP A 92 -10.27 2.99 -9.02
C ASP A 92 -10.83 3.92 -7.94
N VAL A 93 -10.65 3.51 -6.68
CA VAL A 93 -11.25 4.20 -5.54
C VAL A 93 -10.18 5.01 -4.82
N ARG A 94 -10.49 6.29 -4.62
CA ARG A 94 -9.63 7.22 -3.90
C ARG A 94 -10.43 7.97 -2.85
N VAL A 95 -9.78 8.38 -1.78
CA VAL A 95 -10.40 9.09 -0.65
C VAL A 95 -9.56 10.31 -0.32
N VAL A 96 -10.17 11.47 -0.17
CA VAL A 96 -9.50 12.70 0.27
C VAL A 96 -10.01 13.08 1.64
N ILE A 97 -9.09 13.29 2.57
CA ILE A 97 -9.40 13.81 3.90
C ILE A 97 -8.41 14.93 4.29
N PRO A 98 -8.76 15.80 5.23
CA PRO A 98 -7.79 16.75 5.78
C PRO A 98 -6.69 16.06 6.58
N LEU A 99 -5.49 16.63 6.56
CA LEU A 99 -4.35 16.17 7.35
C LEU A 99 -4.43 16.71 8.79
N TYR A 100 -5.25 16.08 9.63
CA TYR A 100 -5.36 16.49 11.03
C TYR A 100 -4.12 16.17 11.86
N LYS A 101 -3.90 16.97 12.90
CA LYS A 101 -2.83 16.75 13.91
C LYS A 101 -2.87 15.34 14.50
N CYS A 102 -4.06 14.82 14.82
CA CYS A 102 -4.24 13.55 15.53
C CYS A 102 -3.87 12.28 14.73
N ILE A 103 -3.61 12.38 13.42
CA ILE A 103 -3.24 11.22 12.60
C ILE A 103 -1.95 10.59 13.15
N GLY A 104 -1.92 9.26 13.30
CA GLY A 104 -0.77 8.57 13.89
C GLY A 104 0.55 8.79 13.14
N GLY A 105 1.66 8.83 13.88
CA GLY A 105 3.01 8.98 13.32
C GLY A 105 3.41 7.81 12.40
N GLU A 106 2.88 6.62 12.67
CA GLU A 106 3.02 5.42 11.85
C GLU A 106 2.45 5.59 10.44
N TYR A 107 1.37 6.35 10.29
CA TYR A 107 0.83 6.67 8.97
C TYR A 107 1.68 7.73 8.28
N ARG A 108 2.07 8.78 9.02
CA ARG A 108 2.89 9.89 8.50
C ARG A 108 4.22 9.43 7.92
N GLN A 109 4.86 8.42 8.51
CA GLN A 109 6.10 7.85 7.99
C GLN A 109 5.95 7.16 6.62
N ARG A 110 4.72 6.74 6.26
CA ARG A 110 4.41 6.08 4.99
C ARG A 110 3.85 7.04 3.94
N PHE A 111 3.67 8.31 4.29
CA PHE A 111 3.14 9.29 3.36
C PHE A 111 4.14 9.58 2.25
N THR A 112 3.62 9.61 1.03
CA THR A 112 4.34 10.10 -0.14
C THR A 112 3.88 11.52 -0.41
N TYR A 113 4.82 12.47 -0.33
CA TYR A 113 4.56 13.85 -0.67
C TYR A 113 4.40 14.00 -2.20
N LEU A 114 3.28 14.56 -2.64
CA LEU A 114 2.99 14.76 -4.07
C LEU A 114 3.28 16.19 -4.54
N GLY A 115 3.23 17.17 -3.63
CA GLY A 115 3.52 18.56 -3.93
C GLY A 115 2.76 19.54 -3.05
N ASN A 116 2.88 20.81 -3.40
CA ASN A 116 2.12 21.88 -2.77
C ASN A 116 1.70 22.93 -3.82
N PHE A 117 0.62 23.63 -3.52
CA PHE A 117 0.12 24.76 -4.29
C PHE A 117 -0.58 25.76 -3.35
N ASN A 118 -0.97 26.91 -3.91
CA ASN A 118 -1.72 27.92 -3.18
C ASN A 118 -3.19 27.84 -3.56
N VAL A 119 -4.06 27.82 -2.55
CA VAL A 119 -5.51 27.85 -2.71
C VAL A 119 -6.00 29.25 -2.43
N GLY A 120 -6.64 29.85 -3.43
CA GLY A 120 -7.33 31.14 -3.27
C GLY A 120 -8.66 30.97 -2.57
N LEU A 121 -8.83 31.64 -1.42
CA LEU A 121 -10.07 31.71 -0.67
C LEU A 121 -10.40 33.17 -0.36
N GLY A 122 -11.30 33.74 -1.16
CA GLY A 122 -11.65 35.16 -1.10
C GLY A 122 -10.43 36.04 -1.40
N TRP A 123 -9.98 36.80 -0.40
CA TRP A 123 -8.86 37.75 -0.52
C TRP A 123 -7.51 37.16 -0.11
N ARG A 124 -7.47 35.89 0.33
CA ARG A 124 -6.25 35.22 0.80
C ARG A 124 -5.86 34.10 -0.13
N ASN A 125 -4.54 33.86 -0.21
CA ASN A 125 -3.97 32.66 -0.79
C ASN A 125 -3.30 31.86 0.32
N LEU A 126 -3.72 30.62 0.50
CA LEU A 126 -3.31 29.76 1.60
C LEU A 126 -2.54 28.57 1.05
N TYR A 127 -1.47 28.20 1.74
CA TYR A 127 -0.68 27.02 1.42
C TYR A 127 -1.53 25.75 1.50
N CYS A 128 -1.38 24.85 0.53
CA CYS A 128 -1.99 23.54 0.51
C CYS A 128 -0.93 22.51 0.07
N GLY A 129 -0.53 21.64 0.99
CA GLY A 129 0.28 20.46 0.68
C GLY A 129 -0.61 19.26 0.35
N VAL A 130 -0.11 18.34 -0.46
CA VAL A 130 -0.80 17.09 -0.76
C VAL A 130 0.11 15.91 -0.48
N PHE A 131 -0.38 15.02 0.38
CA PHE A 131 0.25 13.74 0.67
C PHE A 131 -0.64 12.61 0.19
N SER A 132 -0.02 11.45 -0.07
CA SER A 132 -0.73 10.25 -0.46
C SER A 132 -0.27 9.03 0.33
N LEU A 133 -1.20 8.09 0.48
CA LEU A 133 -0.95 6.78 1.06
C LEU A 133 -1.82 5.76 0.32
N ARG A 134 -1.23 4.67 -0.16
CA ARG A 134 -2.00 3.56 -0.73
C ARG A 134 -2.13 2.46 0.31
N GLN A 135 -3.36 2.02 0.58
CA GLN A 135 -3.65 0.93 1.51
C GLN A 135 -4.97 0.23 1.13
N ASP A 136 -5.01 -1.10 1.24
CA ASP A 136 -6.21 -1.91 0.95
C ASP A 136 -6.80 -1.65 -0.46
N ASP A 137 -5.92 -1.48 -1.46
CA ASP A 137 -6.25 -1.10 -2.84
C ASP A 137 -6.96 0.26 -3.03
N VAL A 138 -7.03 1.06 -1.97
CA VAL A 138 -7.54 2.43 -1.99
C VAL A 138 -6.38 3.42 -1.92
N THR A 139 -6.46 4.51 -2.68
CA THR A 139 -5.51 5.62 -2.60
C THR A 139 -6.08 6.74 -1.73
N TYR A 140 -5.45 7.01 -0.60
CA TYR A 140 -5.82 8.09 0.30
C TYR A 140 -4.98 9.33 0.01
N TYR A 141 -5.63 10.48 -0.08
CA TYR A 141 -5.01 11.80 -0.18
C TYR A 141 -5.25 12.58 1.10
N PHE A 142 -4.23 13.31 1.53
CA PHE A 142 -4.29 14.15 2.71
C PHE A 142 -3.97 15.59 2.31
N ILE A 143 -4.94 16.47 2.55
CA ILE A 143 -4.79 17.91 2.33
C ILE A 143 -4.15 18.54 3.56
N ASP A 144 -2.92 19.03 3.38
CA ASP A 144 -2.13 19.66 4.42
C ASP A 144 -2.29 21.17 4.41
N ASN A 145 -2.70 21.69 5.56
CA ASN A 145 -2.66 23.10 5.90
C ASN A 145 -2.60 23.20 7.42
N GLU A 146 -1.43 23.53 7.97
CA GLU A 146 -1.25 23.56 9.42
C GLU A 146 -2.14 24.61 10.09
N TYR A 147 -2.44 25.74 9.43
CA TYR A 147 -3.28 26.79 10.00
C TYR A 147 -4.70 26.30 10.33
N TYR A 148 -5.25 25.43 9.48
CA TYR A 148 -6.59 24.88 9.65
C TYR A 148 -6.65 23.53 10.35
N PHE A 149 -5.73 22.61 10.04
CA PHE A 149 -5.85 21.20 10.44
C PHE A 149 -4.89 20.77 11.56
N LYS A 150 -3.93 21.63 11.97
CA LYS A 150 -3.05 21.36 13.12
C LYS A 150 -3.70 21.74 14.45
N ARG A 151 -4.95 21.33 14.66
CA ARG A 151 -5.73 21.59 15.88
C ARG A 151 -6.01 20.32 16.65
N ASP A 152 -6.40 20.48 17.91
CA ASP A 152 -6.71 19.37 18.81
C ASP A 152 -8.14 18.84 18.61
N ALA A 153 -9.08 19.72 18.21
CA ALA A 153 -10.47 19.36 17.93
C ALA A 153 -10.74 19.23 16.41
N LEU A 154 -11.62 18.29 16.05
CA LEU A 154 -12.07 18.05 14.68
C LEU A 154 -13.14 19.03 14.21
N TYR A 155 -13.96 19.51 15.14
CA TYR A 155 -15.07 20.44 14.91
C TYR A 155 -15.26 21.34 16.13
N GLY A 156 -16.08 22.38 15.98
CA GLY A 156 -16.43 23.31 17.05
C GLY A 156 -15.51 24.52 17.13
N GLU A 157 -14.71 24.76 16.09
CA GLU A 157 -13.87 25.96 16.00
C GLU A 157 -14.70 27.12 15.42
N PHE A 158 -14.33 28.36 15.79
CA PHE A 158 -15.04 29.56 15.34
C PHE A 158 -15.02 29.76 13.82
N ASP A 159 -14.02 29.19 13.14
CA ASP A 159 -13.77 29.28 11.70
C ASP A 159 -14.01 27.96 10.95
N ASP A 160 -14.78 27.02 11.52
CA ASP A 160 -15.13 25.74 10.87
C ASP A 160 -15.66 25.93 9.44
N ALA A 161 -16.49 26.95 9.24
CA ALA A 161 -17.04 27.28 7.92
C ALA A 161 -15.94 27.64 6.90
N GLU A 162 -14.97 28.47 7.30
CA GLU A 162 -13.85 28.86 6.44
C GLU A 162 -12.93 27.67 6.18
N ARG A 163 -12.64 26.87 7.21
CA ARG A 163 -11.81 25.66 7.11
C ARG A 163 -12.36 24.66 6.10
N PHE A 164 -13.64 24.32 6.19
CA PHE A 164 -14.23 23.34 5.28
C PHE A 164 -14.48 23.94 3.89
N ALA A 165 -14.71 25.25 3.77
CA ALA A 165 -14.68 25.93 2.48
C ALA A 165 -13.28 25.86 1.81
N PHE A 166 -12.21 26.08 2.58
CA PHE A 166 -10.83 25.87 2.14
C PHE A 166 -10.63 24.42 1.68
N PHE A 167 -11.05 23.44 2.49
CA PHE A 167 -10.91 22.02 2.15
C PHE A 167 -11.57 21.69 0.82
N SER A 168 -12.85 22.04 0.65
CA SER A 168 -13.57 21.78 -0.60
C SER A 168 -12.89 22.43 -1.80
N LYS A 169 -12.41 23.68 -1.66
CA LYS A 169 -11.67 24.35 -2.74
C LYS A 169 -10.32 23.69 -3.03
N ALA A 170 -9.60 23.28 -1.98
CA ALA A 170 -8.32 22.60 -2.09
C ALA A 170 -8.44 21.26 -2.82
N VAL A 171 -9.52 20.50 -2.60
CA VAL A 171 -9.77 19.25 -3.34
C VAL A 171 -9.94 19.51 -4.84
N LEU A 172 -10.67 20.55 -5.22
CA LEU A 172 -10.85 20.92 -6.62
C LEU A 172 -9.52 21.35 -7.27
N ASP A 173 -8.71 22.13 -6.56
CA ASP A 173 -7.40 22.55 -7.08
C ASP A 173 -6.40 21.39 -7.14
N MET A 174 -6.46 20.46 -6.18
CA MET A 174 -5.67 19.23 -6.17
C MET A 174 -5.93 18.39 -7.41
N MET A 175 -7.19 18.28 -7.86
CA MET A 175 -7.53 17.51 -9.06
C MET A 175 -6.81 18.04 -10.30
N GLY A 176 -6.78 19.37 -10.47
CA GLY A 176 -6.02 20.00 -11.55
C GLY A 176 -4.52 19.83 -11.40
N TYR A 177 -4.01 19.95 -10.17
CA TYR A 177 -2.58 19.79 -9.88
C TYR A 177 -2.06 18.37 -10.12
N LEU A 178 -2.84 17.35 -9.76
CA LEU A 178 -2.51 15.94 -9.93
C LEU A 178 -2.91 15.35 -11.29
N ASP A 179 -3.50 16.17 -12.18
CA ASP A 179 -4.11 15.74 -13.45
C ASP A 179 -5.04 14.52 -13.27
N TYR A 180 -5.86 14.56 -12.21
CA TYR A 180 -6.78 13.48 -11.85
C TYR A 180 -8.21 13.98 -11.77
N TYR A 181 -9.04 13.45 -12.67
CA TYR A 181 -10.46 13.77 -12.76
C TYR A 181 -11.29 12.49 -12.55
N PRO A 182 -11.94 12.32 -11.39
CA PRO A 182 -12.75 11.15 -11.12
C PRO A 182 -14.02 11.16 -11.97
N THR A 183 -14.53 9.98 -12.28
CA THR A 183 -15.83 9.84 -12.96
C THR A 183 -16.98 10.22 -12.04
N ILE A 184 -16.85 9.87 -10.74
CA ILE A 184 -17.82 10.19 -9.70
C ILE A 184 -17.05 10.81 -8.54
N MET A 185 -17.50 11.98 -8.07
CA MET A 185 -17.07 12.56 -6.81
C MET A 185 -18.23 12.40 -5.82
N HIS A 186 -17.95 11.79 -4.66
CA HIS A 186 -18.90 11.57 -3.59
C HIS A 186 -18.48 12.32 -2.33
#